data_AF-A0A8D2J9Y1-F1
#
_entry.id   AF-A0A8D2J9Y1-F1
#
_cell.length_a   1.000
_cell.length_b   1.000
_cell.length_c   1.000
_cell.angle_alpha   90.00
_cell.angle_beta   90.00
_cell.angle_gamma   90.00
#
_symmetry.space_group_name_H-M   'P 1'
#
loop_
_entity.id
_entity.type
_entity.pdbx_description
1 polymer ?
#
loop_
_entity_poly.entity_id
_entity_poly.type
_entity_poly.pdbx_seq_one_letter_code
_entity_poly.pdbx_strand_id
1 'polypeptide(L)'
;YSTGGLPIVSCLNSYRMVVLGASRVGKSSIVSRFLNGRFEDQYTPTIEDFHRKVYNIRGDMYQLDILDTSGNHPFPAMRRLSILTG
;
A
#
# COMPACT_ATOMS: atom_id res chain seq x y z
N TYR A 1 -1.91 -32.53 29.18
CA TYR A 1 -0.86 -31.66 28.63
C TYR A 1 -1.35 -31.06 27.33
N SER A 2 -1.36 -29.73 27.28
CA SER A 2 -1.53 -28.83 26.13
C SER A 2 -2.81 -28.89 25.29
N THR A 3 -3.72 -27.97 25.63
CA THR A 3 -4.74 -27.41 24.75
C THR A 3 -4.11 -26.87 23.46
N GLY A 4 -4.46 -27.46 22.33
CA GLY A 4 -4.17 -26.96 20.97
C GLY A 4 -5.00 -25.72 20.67
N GLY A 5 -4.68 -24.61 21.34
CA GLY A 5 -5.22 -23.31 20.98
C GLY A 5 -4.79 -22.99 19.55
N LEU A 6 -5.74 -22.93 18.63
CA LEU A 6 -5.57 -22.21 17.38
C LEU A 6 -4.91 -20.87 17.71
N PRO A 7 -3.88 -20.43 16.95
CA PRO A 7 -3.28 -19.12 17.20
C PRO A 7 -4.42 -18.12 17.21
N ILE A 8 -4.58 -17.47 18.37
CA ILE A 8 -5.46 -16.32 18.52
C ILE A 8 -5.07 -15.44 17.34
N VAL A 9 -6.00 -15.21 16.42
CA VAL A 9 -5.77 -14.27 15.33
C VAL A 9 -5.57 -12.93 16.04
N SER A 10 -4.32 -12.61 16.37
CA SER A 10 -3.93 -11.28 16.78
C SER A 10 -4.44 -10.40 15.66
N CYS A 11 -5.43 -9.56 15.94
CA CYS A 11 -5.97 -8.62 14.97
C CYS A 11 -4.79 -7.98 14.26
N LEU A 12 -4.62 -8.29 12.98
CA LEU A 12 -3.41 -7.96 12.24
C LEU A 12 -3.22 -6.45 12.34
N ASN A 13 -2.05 -6.00 12.80
CA ASN A 13 -1.77 -4.56 12.91
C ASN A 13 -1.80 -3.96 11.51
N SER A 14 -2.93 -3.34 11.17
CA SER A 14 -3.27 -2.96 9.79
C SER A 14 -3.03 -1.47 9.61
N TYR A 15 -2.19 -1.15 8.64
CA TYR A 15 -1.81 0.21 8.29
C TYR A 15 -2.16 0.48 6.83
N ARG A 16 -2.51 1.74 6.56
CA ARG A 16 -2.84 2.19 5.23
C ARG A 16 -1.98 3.38 4.83
N MET A 17 -1.47 3.34 3.61
CA MET A 17 -0.66 4.38 3.00
C MET A 17 -1.26 4.78 1.67
N VAL A 18 -1.49 6.08 1.48
CA VAL A 18 -1.93 6.63 0.19
C VAL A 18 -0.80 7.45 -0.39
N VAL A 19 -0.38 7.13 -1.63
CA VAL A 19 0.73 7.79 -2.29
C VAL A 19 0.20 8.84 -3.26
N LEU A 20 0.49 10.10 -2.97
CA LEU A 20 0.00 11.27 -3.69
C LEU A 20 1.15 12.11 -4.25
N GLY A 21 0.92 12.80 -5.36
CA GLY A 21 1.90 13.68 -6.00
C GLY A 21 1.66 13.79 -7.50
N ALA A 22 2.28 14.79 -8.15
CA ALA A 22 2.08 15.05 -9.58
C ALA A 22 2.42 13.85 -10.47
N SER A 23 1.98 13.89 -11.73
CA SER A 23 2.31 12.82 -12.68
C SER A 23 3.81 12.73 -12.92
N ARG A 24 4.32 11.52 -13.18
CA ARG A 24 5.74 11.25 -13.49
C ARG A 24 6.78 11.58 -12.38
N VAL A 25 6.36 11.89 -11.16
CA VAL A 25 7.31 12.13 -10.03
C VAL A 25 7.92 10.85 -9.41
N GLY A 26 7.59 9.67 -9.94
CA GLY A 26 8.17 8.39 -9.48
C GLY A 26 7.42 7.66 -8.36
N LYS A 27 6.15 7.99 -8.09
CA LYS A 27 5.30 7.35 -7.06
C LYS A 27 5.30 5.82 -7.19
N SER A 28 4.89 5.34 -8.36
CA SER A 28 4.78 3.92 -8.69
C SER A 28 6.12 3.21 -8.69
N SER A 29 7.19 3.92 -9.09
CA SER A 29 8.56 3.39 -9.03
C SER A 29 9.00 3.13 -7.58
N ILE A 30 8.69 4.03 -6.65
CA ILE A 30 8.99 3.85 -5.22
C ILE A 30 8.16 2.69 -4.65
N VAL A 31 6.86 2.63 -4.97
CA VAL A 31 5.96 1.56 -4.51
C VAL A 31 6.42 0.19 -5.03
N SER A 32 6.70 0.07 -6.32
CA SER A 32 7.19 -1.18 -6.93
C SER A 32 8.55 -1.60 -6.36
N ARG A 33 9.47 -0.67 -6.15
CA ARG A 33 10.77 -0.97 -5.52
C ARG A 33 10.60 -1.46 -4.09
N PHE A 34 9.73 -0.84 -3.31
CA PHE A 34 9.45 -1.26 -1.94
C PHE A 34 8.80 -2.65 -1.86
N LEU A 35 7.82 -2.92 -2.73
CA LEU A 35 7.07 -4.18 -2.70
C LEU A 35 7.84 -5.34 -3.31
N ASN A 36 8.48 -5.12 -4.45
CA ASN A 36 9.01 -6.17 -5.32
C ASN A 36 10.54 -6.16 -5.45
N GLY A 37 11.22 -5.15 -4.89
CA GLY A 37 12.66 -4.98 -5.04
C GLY A 37 13.11 -4.60 -6.45
N ARG A 38 12.17 -4.34 -7.38
CA ARG A 38 12.44 -4.05 -8.79
C ARG A 38 12.22 -2.57 -9.12
N PHE A 39 12.90 -2.11 -10.15
CA PHE A 39 12.65 -0.81 -10.77
C PHE A 39 12.36 -1.06 -12.24
N GLU A 40 11.28 -0.48 -12.76
CA GLU A 40 10.94 -0.52 -14.17
C GLU A 40 11.30 0.83 -14.79
N ASP A 41 12.16 0.80 -15.81
CA ASP A 41 12.57 1.99 -16.56
C ASP A 41 11.46 2.53 -17.46
N GLN A 42 10.48 1.69 -17.79
CA GLN A 42 9.37 2.06 -18.66
C GLN A 42 8.24 2.72 -17.87
N TYR A 43 7.79 3.89 -18.34
CA TYR A 43 6.68 4.61 -17.72
C TYR A 43 5.33 4.16 -18.27
N THR A 44 4.57 3.45 -17.45
CA THR A 44 3.14 3.24 -17.65
C THR A 44 2.38 4.15 -16.67
N PRO A 45 1.55 5.10 -17.12
CA PRO A 45 0.76 5.93 -16.22
C PRO A 45 -0.16 5.07 -15.33
N THR A 46 0.00 5.15 -14.02
CA THR A 46 -0.92 4.54 -13.06
C THR A 46 -2.25 5.28 -13.07
N ILE A 47 -3.35 4.52 -13.05
CA ILE A 47 -4.70 5.05 -12.84
C ILE A 47 -4.94 5.11 -11.33
N GLU A 48 -5.20 3.97 -10.70
CA GLU A 48 -5.17 3.75 -9.26
C GLU A 48 -4.85 2.27 -9.06
N ASP A 49 -3.83 1.97 -8.25
CA ASP A 49 -3.42 0.60 -7.94
C ASP A 49 -3.45 0.37 -6.42
N PHE A 50 -4.00 -0.77 -6.02
CA PHE A 50 -4.05 -1.21 -4.64
C PHE A 50 -3.11 -2.38 -4.42
N HIS A 51 -2.21 -2.24 -3.46
CA HIS A 51 -1.28 -3.29 -3.07
C HIS A 51 -1.47 -3.65 -1.60
N ARG A 52 -1.47 -4.95 -1.29
CA ARG A 52 -1.50 -5.46 0.07
C ARG A 52 -0.28 -6.34 0.32
N LYS A 53 0.42 -6.10 1.42
CA LYS A 53 1.55 -6.95 1.84
C LYS A 53 1.55 -7.16 3.34
N VAL A 54 1.81 -8.40 3.73
CA VAL A 54 1.94 -8.79 5.13
C VAL A 54 3.42 -8.89 5.49
N TYR A 55 3.79 -8.29 6.61
CA TYR A 55 5.14 -8.28 7.16
C TYR A 55 5.16 -8.94 8.53
N ASN A 56 6.13 -9.82 8.77
CA ASN A 56 6.49 -10.26 10.10
C ASN A 56 7.63 -9.38 10.60
N ILE A 57 7.37 -8.53 11.60
CA ILE A 57 8.35 -7.64 12.19
C ILE A 57 8.43 -7.99 13.67
N ARG A 58 9.56 -8.55 14.08
CA ARG A 58 9.84 -8.93 15.49
C ARG A 58 8.81 -9.90 16.10
N GLY A 59 8.23 -10.78 15.28
CA GLY A 59 7.25 -11.77 15.73
C GLY A 59 5.80 -11.32 15.60
N ASP A 60 5.56 -10.02 15.38
CA ASP A 60 4.23 -9.47 15.15
C ASP A 60 3.94 -9.37 13.65
N MET A 61 2.69 -9.69 13.30
CA MET A 61 2.20 -9.66 11.92
C MET A 61 1.51 -8.32 11.63
N TYR A 62 1.97 -7.66 10.57
CA TYR A 62 1.50 -6.36 10.11
C TYR A 62 0.96 -6.46 8.70
N GLN A 63 -0.18 -5.83 8.43
CA GLN A 63 -0.65 -5.62 7.06
C GLN A 63 -0.45 -4.18 6.67
N LEU A 64 0.13 -3.97 5.50
CA LEU A 64 0.24 -2.68 4.87
C LEU A 64 -0.55 -2.69 3.57
N ASP A 65 -1.54 -1.81 3.53
CA ASP A 65 -2.36 -1.52 2.35
C ASP A 65 -1.85 -0.21 1.72
N ILE A 66 -1.41 -0.26 0.47
CA ILE A 66 -0.86 0.87 -0.27
C ILE A 66 -1.82 1.19 -1.42
N LEU A 67 -2.31 2.42 -1.46
CA LEU A 67 -3.05 2.98 -2.59
C LEU A 67 -2.10 3.89 -3.39
N ASP A 68 -1.59 3.39 -4.51
CA ASP A 68 -0.84 4.20 -5.48
C ASP A 68 -1.81 4.90 -6.42
N THR A 69 -1.76 6.23 -6.46
CA THR A 69 -2.72 7.03 -7.23
C THR A 69 -2.07 7.62 -8.46
N SER A 70 -2.84 7.83 -9.53
CA SER A 70 -2.38 8.67 -10.64
C SER A 70 -1.97 10.05 -10.13
N GLY A 71 -1.01 10.67 -10.82
CA GLY A 71 -0.68 12.06 -10.54
C GLY A 71 -1.62 13.07 -11.20
N ASN A 72 -2.63 12.58 -11.92
CA ASN A 72 -3.64 13.37 -12.60
C ASN A 72 -4.93 13.29 -11.78
N HIS A 73 -4.95 13.96 -10.64
CA HIS A 73 -6.20 14.14 -9.89
C HIS A 73 -6.93 15.34 -10.48
N PRO A 74 -8.03 15.17 -11.24
CA PRO A 74 -8.70 16.29 -11.88
C PRO A 74 -9.33 17.26 -10.86
N PHE A 75 -9.54 16.83 -9.61
CA PHE A 75 -10.15 17.64 -8.57
C PHE A 75 -9.60 17.35 -7.15
N PRO A 76 -9.44 18.38 -6.28
CA PRO A 76 -9.09 18.20 -4.86
C PRO A 76 -10.03 17.25 -4.08
N ALA A 77 -11.27 17.07 -4.55
CA ALA A 77 -12.24 16.15 -3.98
C ALA A 77 -11.81 14.68 -4.11
N MET A 78 -11.21 14.28 -5.25
CA MET A 78 -10.66 12.93 -5.43
C MET A 78 -9.54 12.65 -4.43
N ARG A 79 -8.65 13.63 -4.22
CA ARG A 79 -7.59 13.55 -3.20
C ARG A 79 -8.15 13.33 -1.79
N ARG A 80 -9.22 14.05 -1.41
CA ARG A 80 -9.88 13.85 -0.11
C ARG A 80 -10.53 12.48 -0.01
N LEU A 81 -11.16 12.01 -1.08
CA LEU A 81 -11.79 10.70 -1.14
C LEU A 81 -10.76 9.58 -0.97
N SER A 82 -9.64 9.60 -1.73
CA SER A 82 -8.58 8.58 -1.59
C SER A 82 -8.01 8.48 -0.18
N ILE A 83 -8.00 9.59 0.57
CA ILE A 83 -7.56 9.62 1.98
C ILE A 83 -8.65 9.10 2.93
N LEU A 84 -9.93 9.35 2.63
CA LEU A 84 -11.06 9.04 3.51
C LEU A 84 -11.65 7.64 3.31
N THR A 85 -11.61 7.11 2.07
CA THR A 85 -12.28 5.86 1.69
C THR A 85 -11.34 4.77 1.20
N GLY A 86 -10.05 5.09 1.00
CA GLY A 86 -9.02 4.06 0.88
C GLY A 86 -8.89 3.29 2.17
#